data_AF-A0A3D4TLN2-F1
#
_entry.id   AF-A0A3D4TLN2-F1
#
_cell.length_a   1.000
_cell.length_b   1.000
_cell.length_c   1.000
_cell.angle_alpha   90.00
_cell.angle_beta   90.00
_cell.angle_gamma   90.00
#
_symmetry.space_group_name_H-M   'P 1'
#
loop_
_entity.id
_entity.type
_entity.pdbx_description
1 polymer ?
#
loop_
_entity_poly.entity_id
_entity_poly.type
_entity_poly.pdbx_seq_one_letter_code
_entity_poly.pdbx_strand_id
1 'polypeptide(L)' 'MIRRSLAVALATALLPLSAHAADLLQVYEMARNGDPQLSAAESTRLYDKEGAVQARAALLPQINGQ' A
#
# COMPACT_ATOMS: atom_id res chain seq x y z
N MET A 1 31.77 -18.24 40.30
CA MET A 1 31.21 -16.88 40.11
C MET A 1 31.14 -16.47 38.63
N ILE A 2 32.17 -16.73 37.82
CA ILE A 2 32.22 -16.40 36.37
C ILE A 2 31.01 -16.90 35.56
N ARG A 3 30.50 -18.12 35.82
CA ARG A 3 29.32 -18.67 35.11
C ARG A 3 28.04 -17.86 35.33
N ARG A 4 27.86 -17.27 36.52
CA ARG A 4 26.71 -16.41 36.84
C ARG A 4 26.85 -15.04 36.16
N SER A 5 28.05 -14.49 36.16
CA SER A 5 28.37 -13.24 35.46
C SER A 5 28.15 -13.37 33.94
N LEU A 6 28.50 -14.52 33.35
CA LEU A 6 28.26 -14.82 31.94
C LEU A 6 26.77 -14.91 31.62
N ALA A 7 25.99 -15.59 32.47
CA ALA A 7 24.54 -15.70 32.29
C ALA A 7 23.84 -14.33 32.37
N VAL A 8 24.28 -13.47 33.29
CA VAL A 8 23.76 -12.10 33.42
C VAL A 8 24.16 -11.24 32.21
N ALA A 9 25.41 -11.31 31.76
CA ALA A 9 25.88 -10.58 30.57
C ALA A 9 25.11 -11.00 29.30
N LEU A 10 24.84 -12.30 29.16
CA LEU A 10 24.06 -12.84 28.05
C LEU A 10 22.60 -12.36 28.13
N ALA A 11 21.97 -12.44 29.31
CA ALA A 11 20.62 -11.93 29.50
C ALA A 11 20.51 -10.43 29.17
N THR A 12 21.52 -9.63 29.53
CA THR A 12 21.53 -8.21 29.19
C THR A 12 21.74 -7.93 27.71
N ALA A 13 22.50 -8.78 27.01
CA ALA A 13 22.73 -8.66 25.57
C ALA A 13 21.51 -9.05 24.73
N LEU A 14 20.59 -9.87 25.27
CA LEU A 14 19.37 -10.30 24.57
C LEU A 14 18.17 -9.36 24.78
N LEU A 15 18.23 -8.42 25.72
CA LEU A 15 17.17 -7.42 25.96
C LEU A 15 16.78 -6.58 24.73
N PRO A 16 17.71 -6.08 23.88
CA PRO A 16 17.34 -5.27 22.71
C PRO A 16 16.77 -6.07 21.53
N LEU A 17 16.50 -7.38 21.68
CA LEU A 17 15.90 -8.21 20.63
C LEU A 17 14.37 -8.07 20.54
N SER A 18 13.79 -7.01 21.10
CA SER A 18 12.40 -6.62 20.83
C SER A 18 12.32 -5.72 19.58
N ALA A 19 12.88 -6.18 18.46
CA ALA A 19 12.58 -5.59 17.17
C ALA A 19 11.22 -6.15 16.73
N HIS A 20 10.16 -5.34 16.84
CA HIS A 20 8.86 -5.69 16.27
C HIS A 20 9.01 -5.78 14.75
N ALA A 21 9.16 -6.99 14.22
CA ALA A 21 9.12 -7.21 12.78
C ALA A 21 7.73 -6.77 12.30
N ALA A 22 7.68 -5.76 11.42
CA ALA A 22 6.44 -5.40 10.75
C ALA A 22 6.01 -6.61 9.90
N ASP A 23 4.72 -6.96 9.97
CA ASP A 23 4.18 -8.04 9.16
C ASP A 23 4.38 -7.72 7.68
N LEU A 24 4.92 -8.68 6.92
CA LEU A 24 5.23 -8.49 5.50
C LEU A 24 3.96 -8.13 4.73
N LEU A 25 2.81 -8.68 5.12
CA LEU A 25 1.52 -8.37 4.53
C LEU A 25 1.13 -6.91 4.83
N GLN A 26 1.26 -6.48 6.08
CA GLN A 26 1.03 -5.08 6.46
C GLN A 26 1.93 -4.09 5.70
N VAL A 27 3.22 -4.40 5.56
CA VAL A 27 4.17 -3.56 4.80
C VAL A 27 3.81 -3.53 3.32
N TYR A 28 3.42 -4.67 2.75
CA TYR A 28 2.96 -4.75 1.37
C TYR A 28 1.71 -3.91 1.13
N GLU A 29 0.72 -3.97 2.03
CA GLU A 29 -0.51 -3.17 1.90
C GLU A 29 -0.20 -1.67 1.98
N MET A 30 0.66 -1.25 2.91
CA MET A 30 1.09 0.15 3.00
C MET A 30 1.80 0.59 1.72
N ALA A 31 2.71 -0.23 1.18
CA ALA A 31 3.44 0.08 -0.05
C ALA A 31 2.50 0.16 -1.26
N ARG A 32 1.59 -0.81 -1.40
CA ARG A 32 0.63 -0.85 -2.50
C ARG A 32 -0.33 0.33 -2.46
N ASN A 33 -0.85 0.67 -1.28
CA ASN A 33 -1.78 1.79 -1.12
C ASN A 33 -1.09 3.15 -1.37
N GLY A 34 0.21 3.23 -1.12
CA GLY A 34 1.02 4.42 -1.37
C GLY A 34 1.66 4.50 -2.75
N ASP A 35 1.44 3.52 -3.64
CA ASP A 35 2.11 3.47 -4.94
C ASP A 35 1.48 4.48 -5.93
N PRO A 36 2.19 5.57 -6.30
CA PRO A 36 1.66 6.58 -7.21
C PRO A 36 1.58 6.08 -8.66
N GLN A 37 2.41 5.12 -9.05
CA GLN A 37 2.39 4.55 -10.40
C GLN A 37 1.16 3.64 -10.57
N LEU A 38 0.86 2.81 -9.58
CA LEU A 38 -0.36 2.02 -9.55
C LEU A 38 -1.59 2.94 -9.57
N SER A 39 -1.61 3.97 -8.72
CA SER A 39 -2.72 4.94 -8.65
C SER A 39 -2.95 5.67 -9.97
N ALA A 40 -1.86 6.08 -10.65
CA ALA A 40 -1.94 6.72 -11.96
C ALA A 40 -2.49 5.76 -13.03
N ALA A 41 -2.02 4.51 -13.04
CA ALA A 41 -2.51 3.49 -13.98
C ALA A 41 -4.00 3.18 -13.78
N GLU A 42 -4.47 3.10 -12.53
CA GLU A 42 -5.89 2.92 -12.21
C GLU A 42 -6.73 4.10 -12.69
N SER A 43 -6.25 5.33 -12.50
CA SER A 43 -6.90 6.55 -12.99
C SER A 43 -6.98 6.56 -14.53
N THR A 44 -5.88 6.28 -15.23
CA THR A 44 -5.87 6.16 -16.70
C THR A 44 -6.86 5.11 -17.17
N ARG A 45 -6.91 3.94 -16.52
CA ARG A 45 -7.87 2.89 -16.85
C ARG A 45 -9.32 3.36 -16.69
N LEU A 46 -9.64 4.15 -15.67
CA LEU A 46 -10.98 4.72 -15.49
C LEU A 46 -11.28 5.77 -16.56
N TYR A 47 -10.32 6.65 -16.87
CA TYR A 47 -10.42 7.63 -17.94
C TYR A 47 -10.71 6.98 -19.31
N ASP A 48 -9.96 5.94 -19.68
CA ASP A 48 -10.12 5.24 -20.95
C ASP A 48 -11.51 4.60 -21.07
N LYS A 49 -12.02 4.04 -19.96
CA LYS A 49 -13.38 3.48 -19.91
C LYS A 49 -14.44 4.53 -20.14
N GLU A 50 -14.27 5.70 -19.53
CA GLU A 50 -15.18 6.83 -19.68
C GLU A 50 -15.23 7.33 -21.13
N GLY A 51 -14.10 7.30 -21.85
CA GLY A 51 -14.05 7.65 -23.27
C GLY A 51 -15.05 6.86 -24.12
N ALA A 52 -15.22 5.56 -23.87
CA ALA A 52 -16.20 4.73 -24.58
C ALA A 52 -17.65 5.09 -24.23
N VAL A 53 -17.91 5.51 -22.98
CA VAL A 53 -19.24 5.97 -22.55
C VAL A 53 -19.57 7.31 -23.22
N GLN A 54 -18.64 8.26 -23.20
CA GLN A 54 -18.80 9.57 -23.85
C GLN A 54 -19.00 9.44 -25.36
N ALA A 55 -18.20 8.60 -26.02
CA ALA A 55 -18.33 8.36 -27.47
C ALA A 55 -19.72 7.79 -27.83
N ARG A 56 -20.27 6.88 -27.00
CA ARG A 56 -21.62 6.36 -27.20
C ARG A 56 -22.69 7.41 -26.91
N ALA A 57 -22.53 8.20 -25.85
CA ALA A 57 -23.47 9.25 -25.48
C ALA A 57 -23.62 10.27 -26.62
N ALA A 58 -22.53 10.61 -27.31
CA ALA A 58 -22.55 11.53 -28.46
C ALA A 58 -23.38 11.04 -29.66
N LEU A 59 -23.65 9.72 -29.75
CA LEU A 59 -24.50 9.14 -30.80
C LEU A 59 -25.99 9.14 -30.44
N LEU A 60 -26.33 9.49 -29.20
CA LEU A 60 -27.71 9.52 -28.72
C LEU A 60 -28.30 10.94 -28.82
N PRO A 61 -29.63 11.08 -28.98
CA PRO A 61 -30.29 12.38 -28.91
C PRO A 61 -29.97 13.09 -27.59
N GLN A 62 -29.48 14.32 -27.71
CA GLN A 62 -29.15 15.15 -26.55
C GLN A 62 -30.39 15.92 -26.11
N ILE A 63 -30.66 15.93 -24.80
CA ILE A 63 -31.69 16.79 -24.19
C ILE A 63 -30.93 17.87 -23.42
N ASN A 64 -31.16 19.13 -23.79
CA ASN A 64 -30.60 20.29 -23.12
C ASN A 64 -31.72 21.19 -22.58
N GLY A 65 -31.49 21.82 -21.42
CA GLY A 65 -32.39 22.83 -20.87
C GLY A 65 -31.98 24.20 -21.40
N GLN A 66 -32.89 24.88 -22.11
CA GLN A 66 -32.83 26.32 -22.35
C GLN A 66 -33.43 27.05 -21.15
#